data_AF-I2ACC7-F1
#
_entry.id   AF-I2ACC7-F1
#
_cell.length_a   1.000
_cell.length_b   1.000
_cell.length_c   1.000
_cell.angle_alpha   90.00
_cell.angle_beta   90.00
_cell.angle_gamma   90.00
#
_symmetry.space_group_name_H-M   'P 1'
#
loop_
_entity.id
_entity.type
_entity.pdbx_description
1 polymer ?
#
loop_
_entity_poly.entity_id
_entity_poly.type
_entity_poly.pdbx_seq_one_letter_code
_entity_poly.pdbx_strand_id
1 'polypeptide(L)'
;MIDGNKHTLIAAVDCTSSAAQPNASPPESGDLTTRISVHDDAASVSLAVSDERPPTVDGFAISLKLPNGQYQLPYQGTNSPTQVQATKDGKGYTITGTGQATTPGQSGVRDVRFGIHVTCP
;
A
#
# COMPACT_ATOMS: atom_id res chain seq x y z
N MET A 1 3.65 4.65 -7.82
CA MET A 1 4.52 5.84 -7.80
C MET A 1 4.99 6.07 -6.38
N ILE A 2 6.26 6.40 -6.20
CA ILE A 2 6.85 6.79 -4.92
C ILE A 2 7.80 7.96 -5.13
N ASP A 3 7.54 9.08 -4.46
CA ASP A 3 8.36 10.30 -4.55
C ASP A 3 8.63 10.73 -6.01
N GLY A 4 7.61 10.63 -6.86
CA GLY A 4 7.69 10.91 -8.30
C GLY A 4 8.18 9.75 -9.19
N ASN A 5 8.83 8.73 -8.62
CA ASN A 5 9.28 7.55 -9.37
C ASN A 5 8.10 6.64 -9.70
N LYS A 6 7.88 6.37 -10.98
CA LYS A 6 6.78 5.52 -11.47
C LYS A 6 7.32 4.14 -11.88
N HIS A 7 6.59 3.10 -11.46
CA HIS A 7 6.79 1.73 -11.89
C HIS A 7 5.42 1.11 -12.17
N THR A 8 5.34 0.25 -13.19
CA THR A 8 4.12 -0.48 -13.55
C THR A 8 4.44 -1.97 -13.43
N LEU A 9 3.79 -2.63 -12.47
CA LEU A 9 3.93 -4.06 -12.28
C LEU A 9 3.07 -4.79 -13.32
N ILE A 10 3.68 -5.71 -14.06
CA ILE A 10 2.98 -6.59 -15.01
C ILE A 10 3.03 -8.01 -14.44
N ALA A 11 2.38 -8.17 -13.28
CA ALA A 11 2.29 -9.42 -12.54
C ALA A 11 0.84 -9.68 -12.12
N ALA A 12 0.52 -10.93 -11.80
CA ALA A 12 -0.79 -11.28 -11.26
C ALA A 12 -1.00 -10.57 -9.91
N VAL A 13 -2.16 -9.93 -9.76
CA VAL A 13 -2.56 -9.31 -8.49
C VAL A 13 -3.31 -10.37 -7.68
N ASP A 14 -2.80 -10.67 -6.49
CA ASP A 14 -3.50 -11.49 -5.51
C ASP A 14 -4.41 -10.58 -4.67
N CYS A 15 -5.71 -10.84 -4.72
CA CYS A 15 -6.69 -10.17 -3.88
C CYS A 15 -7.51 -11.20 -3.13
N THR A 16 -7.43 -11.16 -1.80
CA THR A 16 -8.21 -12.03 -0.91
C THR A 16 -9.02 -11.18 0.06
N SER A 17 -10.31 -11.48 0.19
CA SER A 17 -11.19 -10.82 1.15
C SER A 17 -11.55 -11.79 2.27
N SER A 18 -11.36 -11.37 3.51
CA SER A 18 -11.77 -12.11 4.71
C SER A 18 -12.37 -11.17 5.73
N ALA A 19 -12.92 -11.72 6.82
CA ALA A 19 -13.27 -10.92 7.99
C ALA A 19 -12.07 -10.07 8.45
N ALA A 20 -12.35 -8.82 8.82
CA ALA A 20 -11.37 -7.94 9.43
C ALA A 20 -10.81 -8.57 10.72
N GLN A 21 -9.52 -8.37 10.98
CA GLN A 21 -8.82 -8.88 12.16
C GLN A 21 -8.40 -7.71 13.07
N PRO A 22 -9.18 -7.38 14.12
CA PRO A 22 -8.88 -6.27 15.03
C PRO A 22 -7.58 -6.46 15.83
N ASN A 23 -7.07 -7.69 15.90
CA ASN A 23 -5.82 -8.06 16.56
C ASN A 23 -4.62 -8.20 15.59
N ALA A 24 -4.81 -7.88 14.30
CA ALA A 24 -3.70 -7.80 13.36
C ALA A 24 -2.72 -6.67 13.75
N SER A 25 -1.55 -6.65 13.12
CA SER A 25 -0.58 -5.56 13.28
C SER A 25 -0.16 -5.05 11.90
N PRO A 26 -0.68 -3.88 11.47
CA PRO A 26 -1.65 -3.01 12.16
C PRO A 26 -3.04 -3.64 12.33
N PRO A 27 -3.86 -3.18 13.31
CA PRO A 27 -5.25 -3.60 13.45
C PRO A 27 -6.06 -3.29 12.21
N GLU A 28 -6.93 -4.22 11.81
CA GLU A 28 -7.86 -4.04 10.70
C GLU A 28 -9.23 -3.53 11.18
N SER A 29 -9.89 -2.73 10.33
CA SER A 29 -11.18 -2.10 10.59
C SER A 29 -12.28 -2.62 9.65
N GLY A 30 -13.53 -2.24 9.91
CA GLY A 30 -14.70 -2.68 9.14
C GLY A 30 -15.12 -4.13 9.42
N ASP A 31 -15.94 -4.66 8.51
CA ASP A 31 -16.42 -6.05 8.58
C ASP A 31 -15.49 -6.98 7.78
N LEU A 32 -15.00 -6.49 6.63
CA LEU A 32 -14.14 -7.22 5.72
C LEU A 32 -12.88 -6.43 5.40
N THR A 33 -11.76 -7.15 5.33
CA THR A 33 -10.50 -6.63 4.81
C THR A 33 -10.17 -7.32 3.51
N THR A 34 -9.95 -6.51 2.46
CA THR A 34 -9.35 -6.95 1.21
C THR A 34 -7.84 -6.80 1.30
N ARG A 35 -7.12 -7.92 1.32
CA ARG A 35 -5.67 -7.95 1.24
C ARG A 35 -5.25 -8.04 -0.21
N ILE A 36 -4.48 -7.06 -0.66
CA ILE A 36 -4.00 -6.95 -2.04
C ILE A 36 -2.50 -7.09 -2.01
N SER A 37 -1.95 -8.01 -2.79
CA SER A 37 -0.52 -8.13 -2.97
C SER A 37 -0.15 -8.31 -4.44
N VAL A 38 0.93 -7.64 -4.84
CA VAL A 38 1.52 -7.77 -6.18
C VAL A 38 3.00 -7.47 -6.07
N HIS A 39 3.82 -8.24 -6.76
CA HIS A 39 5.25 -7.98 -6.83
C HIS A 39 5.85 -8.44 -8.16
N ASP A 40 6.99 -7.84 -8.49
CA ASP A 40 7.91 -8.28 -9.53
C ASP A 40 9.35 -8.16 -8.99
N ASP A 41 10.35 -8.22 -9.86
CA ASP A 41 11.76 -8.13 -9.46
C ASP A 41 12.18 -6.74 -8.97
N ALA A 42 11.42 -5.70 -9.31
CA ALA A 42 11.75 -4.30 -9.04
C ALA A 42 10.87 -3.69 -7.95
N ALA A 43 9.64 -4.16 -7.78
CA ALA A 43 8.70 -3.57 -6.84
C ALA A 43 7.82 -4.61 -6.15
N SER A 44 7.35 -4.25 -4.97
CA SER A 44 6.28 -4.98 -4.29
C SER A 44 5.30 -4.01 -3.66
N VAL A 45 4.04 -4.41 -3.60
CA VAL A 45 2.96 -3.71 -2.92
C VAL A 45 2.17 -4.74 -2.13
N SER A 46 1.93 -4.42 -0.86
CA SER A 46 0.99 -5.15 0.00
C SER A 46 0.06 -4.15 0.68
N LEU A 47 -1.24 -4.40 0.65
CA LEU A 47 -2.27 -3.54 1.21
C LEU A 47 -3.29 -4.36 2.01
N ALA A 48 -3.77 -3.81 3.11
CA ALA A 48 -4.99 -4.22 3.79
C ALA A 48 -5.99 -3.06 3.68
N VAL A 49 -7.07 -3.28 2.93
CA VAL A 49 -8.10 -2.27 2.63
C VAL A 49 -9.42 -2.72 3.26
N SER A 50 -9.95 -1.95 4.20
CA SER A 50 -11.25 -2.21 4.82
C SER A 50 -12.40 -1.94 3.83
N ASP A 51 -13.57 -2.50 4.13
CA ASP A 51 -14.80 -2.31 3.36
C ASP A 51 -15.66 -1.11 3.84
N GLU A 52 -15.07 -0.23 4.67
CA GLU A 52 -15.69 1.03 5.08
C GLU A 52 -16.10 1.90 3.87
N ARG A 53 -16.95 2.90 4.10
CA ARG A 53 -17.46 3.79 3.05
C ARG A 53 -17.19 5.25 3.40
N PRO A 54 -16.15 5.89 2.83
CA PRO A 54 -15.19 5.35 1.84
C PRO A 54 -14.24 4.29 2.43
N PRO A 55 -13.64 3.42 1.60
CA PRO A 55 -12.71 2.38 2.08
C PRO A 55 -11.50 3.03 2.75
N THR A 56 -11.03 2.42 3.84
CA THR A 56 -9.83 2.85 4.56
C THR A 56 -8.70 1.85 4.35
N VAL A 57 -7.45 2.30 4.51
CA VAL A 57 -6.27 1.43 4.43
C VAL A 57 -5.78 1.21 5.84
N ASP A 58 -5.84 -0.03 6.31
CA ASP A 58 -5.42 -0.37 7.68
C ASP A 58 -3.90 -0.60 7.74
N GLY A 59 -3.34 -1.17 6.67
CA GLY A 59 -1.92 -1.49 6.58
C GLY A 59 -1.41 -1.47 5.15
N PHE A 60 -0.15 -1.06 4.98
CA PHE A 60 0.49 -1.00 3.68
C PHE A 60 2.00 -1.21 3.76
N ALA A 61 2.56 -1.85 2.73
CA ALA A 61 3.99 -1.93 2.46
C ALA A 61 4.23 -1.66 0.97
N ILE A 62 5.34 -0.99 0.66
CA ILE A 62 5.74 -0.69 -0.71
C ILE A 62 7.26 -0.82 -0.78
N SER A 63 7.76 -1.55 -1.78
CA SER A 63 9.17 -1.51 -2.15
C SER A 63 9.31 -1.10 -3.61
N LEU A 64 10.34 -0.30 -3.90
CA LEU A 64 10.72 0.03 -5.27
C LEU A 64 12.25 0.12 -5.38
N LYS A 65 12.83 -0.80 -6.13
CA LYS A 65 14.23 -0.81 -6.52
C LYS A 65 14.43 0.08 -7.74
N LEU A 66 15.41 0.96 -7.63
CA LEU A 66 15.92 1.83 -8.69
C LEU A 66 17.40 1.52 -8.94
N PRO A 67 17.97 1.96 -10.07
CA PRO A 67 19.40 1.76 -10.34
C PRO A 67 20.33 2.32 -9.25
N ASN A 68 19.90 3.36 -8.55
CA ASN A 68 20.68 4.08 -7.54
C ASN A 68 20.29 3.75 -6.08
N GLY A 69 19.43 2.75 -5.85
CA GLY A 69 19.05 2.30 -4.51
C GLY A 69 17.61 1.81 -4.44
N GLN A 70 17.08 1.66 -3.23
CA GLN A 70 15.72 1.17 -3.01
C GLN A 70 14.95 2.11 -2.09
N TYR A 71 13.69 2.33 -2.45
CA TYR A 71 12.69 2.81 -1.49
C TYR A 71 12.08 1.61 -0.78
N GLN A 72 12.04 1.66 0.54
CA GLN A 72 11.43 0.61 1.36
C GLN A 72 10.50 1.23 2.38
N LEU A 73 9.19 1.00 2.19
CA LEU A 73 8.15 1.25 3.18
C LEU A 73 7.85 -0.10 3.81
N PRO A 74 8.31 -0.37 5.04
CA PRO A 74 7.91 -1.58 5.75
C PRO A 74 6.39 -1.57 5.97
N TYR A 75 5.84 -2.75 6.27
CA TYR A 75 4.43 -2.87 6.59
C TYR A 75 4.09 -2.02 7.80
N GLN A 76 3.24 -1.03 7.60
CA GLN A 76 2.92 0.00 8.58
C GLN A 76 1.44 0.37 8.49
N GLY A 77 0.91 0.89 9.59
CA GLY A 77 -0.47 1.34 9.66
C GLY A 77 -0.62 2.79 9.25
N THR A 78 -1.87 3.20 9.06
CA THR A 78 -2.21 4.61 8.92
C THR A 78 -2.44 5.23 10.29
N ASN A 79 -1.83 6.38 10.55
CA ASN A 79 -2.04 7.15 11.76
C ASN A 79 -3.30 8.02 11.68
N SER A 80 -3.76 8.35 10.47
CA SER A 80 -5.01 9.06 10.26
C SER A 80 -5.64 8.74 8.89
N PRO A 81 -6.98 8.87 8.75
CA PRO A 81 -7.68 8.66 7.48
C PRO A 81 -7.25 9.64 6.37
N THR A 82 -6.66 10.78 6.72
CA THR A 82 -6.18 11.76 5.74
C THR A 82 -4.77 11.47 5.26
N GLN A 83 -3.99 10.67 6.02
CA GLN A 83 -2.63 10.28 5.66
C GLN A 83 -2.61 9.39 4.42
N VAL A 84 -3.50 8.40 4.37
CA VAL A 84 -3.66 7.48 3.24
C VAL A 84 -5.13 7.37 2.93
N GLN A 85 -5.48 7.73 1.70
CA GLN A 85 -6.85 7.75 1.20
C GLN A 85 -6.98 6.66 0.14
N ALA A 86 -8.05 5.88 0.23
CA ALA A 86 -8.41 4.89 -0.76
C ALA A 86 -9.75 5.21 -1.40
N THR A 87 -9.84 4.92 -2.69
CA THR A 87 -11.08 4.92 -3.46
C THR A 87 -11.18 3.61 -4.21
N LYS A 88 -12.41 3.12 -4.37
CA LYS A 88 -12.72 1.88 -5.09
C LYS A 88 -13.71 2.18 -6.21
N ASP A 89 -13.39 1.71 -7.41
CA ASP A 89 -14.24 1.75 -8.58
C ASP A 89 -14.31 0.35 -9.21
N GLY A 90 -15.44 -0.34 -9.01
CA GLY A 90 -15.58 -1.75 -9.37
C GLY A 90 -14.52 -2.63 -8.69
N LYS A 91 -13.58 -3.16 -9.49
CA LYS A 91 -12.43 -3.96 -9.03
C LYS A 91 -11.13 -3.15 -8.91
N GLY A 92 -11.15 -1.89 -9.32
CA GLY A 92 -10.02 -0.97 -9.24
C GLY A 92 -9.94 -0.29 -7.89
N TYR A 93 -8.74 -0.23 -7.33
CA TYR A 93 -8.41 0.50 -6.11
C TYR A 93 -7.38 1.58 -6.45
N THR A 94 -7.63 2.81 -6.03
CA THR A 94 -6.67 3.91 -6.08
C THR A 94 -6.35 4.36 -4.68
N ILE A 95 -5.09 4.24 -4.28
CA ILE A 95 -4.58 4.59 -2.96
C ILE A 95 -3.54 5.68 -3.11
N THR A 96 -3.68 6.76 -2.36
CA THR A 96 -2.67 7.83 -2.32
C THR A 96 -2.41 8.24 -0.89
N GLY A 97 -1.15 8.51 -0.54
CA GLY A 97 -0.84 8.94 0.80
C GLY A 97 0.64 9.19 1.05
N THR A 98 0.98 9.28 2.32
CA THR A 98 2.36 9.34 2.81
C THR A 98 2.66 8.18 3.74
N GLY A 99 3.89 7.67 3.69
CA GLY A 99 4.35 6.60 4.57
C GLY A 99 5.81 6.77 4.95
N GLN A 100 6.19 6.17 6.06
CA GLN A 100 7.56 6.17 6.56
C GLN A 100 8.39 5.18 5.73
N ALA A 101 9.47 5.68 5.13
CA ALA A 101 10.32 4.92 4.22
C ALA A 101 11.81 5.15 4.47
N THR A 102 12.61 4.13 4.23
CA THR A 102 14.02 4.34 3.88
C THR A 102 14.11 4.61 2.38
N THR A 103 15.09 5.42 1.97
CA THR A 103 15.19 5.91 0.59
C THR A 103 16.64 5.84 0.09
N PRO A 104 16.87 5.78 -1.23
CA PRO A 104 18.21 5.74 -1.79
C PRO A 104 19.12 6.89 -1.30
N GLY A 105 20.33 6.55 -0.87
CA GLY A 105 21.37 7.52 -0.53
C GLY A 105 21.14 8.34 0.74
N GLN A 106 20.15 8.00 1.56
CA GLN A 106 19.87 8.71 2.82
C GLN A 106 19.88 7.76 4.01
N SER A 107 20.37 8.25 5.15
CA SER A 107 20.33 7.54 6.42
C SER A 107 19.02 7.84 7.16
N GLY A 108 18.36 6.80 7.67
CA GLY A 108 17.14 6.94 8.47
C GLY A 108 15.84 6.78 7.67
N VAL A 109 14.73 6.98 8.38
CA VAL A 109 13.36 6.87 7.88
C VAL A 109 12.77 8.26 7.73
N ARG A 110 12.04 8.52 6.65
CA ARG A 110 11.29 9.76 6.44
C ARG A 110 9.95 9.52 5.77
N ASP A 111 9.07 10.51 5.83
CA ASP A 111 7.85 10.50 5.03
C ASP A 111 8.15 10.60 3.53
N VAL A 112 7.53 9.72 2.76
CA VAL A 112 7.50 9.78 1.29
C VAL A 112 6.07 9.69 0.80
N ARG A 113 5.78 10.45 -0.26
CA ARG A 113 4.47 10.39 -0.92
C ARG A 113 4.42 9.20 -1.87
N PHE A 114 3.32 8.48 -1.86
CA PHE A 114 3.06 7.38 -2.79
C PHE A 114 1.67 7.46 -3.42
N GLY A 115 1.54 6.77 -4.55
CA GLY A 115 0.28 6.55 -5.24
C GLY A 115 0.28 5.16 -5.88
N ILE A 116 -0.78 4.41 -5.64
CA ILE A 116 -0.96 3.03 -6.12
C ILE A 116 -2.29 2.99 -6.86
N HIS A 117 -2.26 2.38 -8.03
CA HIS A 117 -3.47 2.00 -8.74
C HIS A 117 -3.35 0.52 -9.06
N VAL A 118 -4.32 -0.26 -8.61
CA VAL A 118 -4.32 -1.72 -8.74
C VAL A 118 -5.73 -2.19 -9.09
N THR A 119 -5.83 -3.22 -9.92
CA THR A 119 -7.11 -3.84 -10.28
C THR A 119 -7.08 -5.30 -9.85
N CYS A 120 -8.00 -5.69 -8.99
CA CYS A 120 -8.20 -7.09 -8.59
C CYS A 120 -8.86 -7.90 -9.72
N PRO A 121 -8.62 -9.22 -9.79
CA PRO A 121 -9.18 -10.09 -10.82
C PRO A 121 -10.71 -10.22 -10.80
#